data_AF-A0A6J4KDA8-F1
#
_entry.id   AF-A0A6J4KDA8-F1
#
_cell.length_a   1.000
_cell.length_b   1.000
_cell.length_c   1.000
_cell.angle_alpha   90.00
_cell.angle_beta   90.00
_cell.angle_gamma   90.00
#
_symmetry.space_group_name_H-M   'P 1'
#
loop_
_entity.id
_entity.type
_entity.pdbx_description
1 polymer ?
#
loop_
_entity_poly.entity_id
_entity_poly.type
_entity_poly.pdbx_seq_one_letter_code
_entity_poly.pdbx_strand_id
1 'polypeptide(L)'
;QTGLSTMVFQDMDGDGSGNVYLSGKYDADSSSNLSMNAFARKLNSSGTVLFTKTYGTPAYDDARGIATISGSEVYVTGETQGSLAHTNRGGPENRDGYLRKFSSSGGTVWTR
;
A
#
# COMPACT_ATOMS: atom_id res chain seq x y z
N GLN A 1 20.36 2.40 -19.01
CA GLN A 1 18.94 2.29 -18.61
C GLN A 1 18.92 1.58 -17.27
N THR A 2 18.75 2.31 -16.17
CA THR A 2 18.59 1.73 -14.83
C THR A 2 17.13 1.37 -14.64
N GLY A 3 16.84 0.09 -14.39
CA GLY A 3 15.48 -0.46 -14.25
C GLY A 3 14.63 0.38 -13.29
N LEU A 4 13.60 1.04 -13.83
CA LEU A 4 12.67 1.82 -13.05
C LEU A 4 11.57 0.87 -12.58
N SER A 5 11.55 0.58 -11.27
CA SER A 5 10.35 0.03 -10.67
C SER A 5 9.20 1.01 -10.91
N THR A 6 8.18 0.55 -11.63
CA THR A 6 7.04 1.38 -12.03
C THR A 6 5.95 1.26 -10.98
N MET A 7 5.42 2.38 -10.50
CA MET A 7 4.26 2.36 -9.61
C MET A 7 2.99 2.11 -10.42
N VAL A 8 2.24 1.08 -10.01
CA VAL A 8 0.91 0.77 -10.50
C VAL A 8 -0.09 1.20 -9.44
N PHE A 9 -0.92 2.20 -9.75
CA PHE A 9 -2.02 2.63 -8.89
C PHE A 9 -3.22 1.70 -9.09
N GLN A 10 -3.81 1.26 -7.98
CA GLN A 10 -4.94 0.32 -7.99
C GLN A 10 -6.26 1.01 -7.57
N ASP A 11 -6.20 1.93 -6.61
CA ASP A 11 -7.39 2.61 -6.09
C ASP A 11 -7.04 4.00 -5.54
N MET A 12 -8.08 4.83 -5.40
CA MET A 12 -7.98 6.18 -4.84
C MET A 12 -9.21 6.57 -4.02
N ASP A 13 -8.98 7.33 -2.95
CA ASP A 13 -10.04 7.96 -2.16
C ASP A 13 -9.64 9.33 -1.62
N GLY A 14 -10.62 10.21 -1.39
CA GLY A 14 -10.42 11.59 -0.94
C GLY A 14 -10.88 11.82 0.49
N ASP A 15 -10.13 12.61 1.27
CA ASP A 15 -10.49 12.89 2.67
C ASP A 15 -11.58 13.97 2.87
N GLY A 16 -12.20 14.43 1.77
CA GLY A 16 -13.17 15.53 1.78
C GLY A 16 -12.59 16.92 2.04
N SER A 17 -11.32 17.02 2.46
CA SER A 17 -10.60 18.29 2.68
C SER A 17 -9.70 18.66 1.50
N GLY A 18 -9.79 17.91 0.40
CA GLY A 18 -9.04 18.12 -0.83
C GLY A 18 -7.72 17.35 -0.91
N ASN A 19 -7.39 16.50 0.07
CA ASN A 19 -6.29 15.54 -0.13
C ASN A 19 -6.82 14.24 -0.73
N VAL A 20 -5.98 13.62 -1.54
CA VAL A 20 -6.25 12.33 -2.19
C VAL A 20 -5.26 11.31 -1.66
N TYR A 21 -5.75 10.11 -1.40
CA TYR A 21 -4.98 8.94 -1.04
C TYR A 21 -5.02 7.94 -2.19
N LEU A 22 -3.86 7.38 -2.52
CA LEU A 22 -3.70 6.35 -3.55
C LEU A 22 -3.15 5.09 -2.90
N SER A 23 -3.64 3.93 -3.30
CA SER A 23 -3.00 2.64 -3.02
C SER A 23 -2.53 1.98 -4.30
N GLY A 24 -1.54 1.11 -4.16
CA GLY A 24 -1.12 0.30 -5.28
C GLY A 24 0.11 -0.52 -4.97
N LYS A 25 0.82 -0.90 -6.02
CA LYS A 25 2.06 -1.65 -5.91
C LYS A 25 3.20 -1.08 -6.74
N TYR A 26 4.41 -1.41 -6.35
CA TYR A 26 5.56 -1.33 -7.23
C TYR A 26 5.56 -2.57 -8.10
N ASP A 27 5.60 -2.38 -9.42
CA ASP A 27 5.93 -3.47 -10.32
C ASP A 27 7.44 -3.72 -10.16
N ALA A 28 7.76 -4.81 -9.48
CA ALA A 28 9.14 -5.23 -9.32
C ALA A 28 9.61 -5.74 -10.69
N ASP A 29 10.57 -5.04 -11.28
CA ASP A 29 11.46 -5.75 -12.20
C ASP A 29 12.08 -6.89 -11.38
N SER A 30 12.10 -8.10 -11.92
CA SER A 30 12.64 -9.32 -11.28
C SER A 30 14.07 -9.18 -10.71
N SER A 31 14.75 -8.09 -11.05
CA SER A 31 16.07 -7.68 -10.57
C SER A 31 16.05 -6.73 -9.36
N SER A 32 14.90 -6.17 -8.99
CA SER A 32 14.78 -5.19 -7.91
C SER A 32 14.56 -5.90 -6.57
N ASN A 33 15.53 -5.73 -5.68
CA ASN A 33 15.53 -6.07 -4.26
C ASN A 33 14.48 -5.32 -3.41
N LEU A 34 13.42 -4.80 -4.03
CA LEU A 34 12.32 -4.14 -3.36
C LEU A 34 11.38 -5.20 -2.79
N SER A 35 11.82 -5.76 -1.66
CA SER A 35 11.09 -6.68 -0.76
C SER A 35 9.85 -6.05 -0.09
N MET A 36 9.22 -5.05 -0.72
CA MET A 36 8.00 -4.39 -0.27
C MET A 36 7.24 -3.89 -1.50
N ASN A 37 6.21 -4.63 -1.88
CA ASN A 37 5.52 -4.38 -3.15
C ASN A 37 4.28 -3.49 -2.99
N ALA A 38 3.71 -3.31 -1.81
CA ALA A 38 2.53 -2.47 -1.60
C ALA A 38 2.89 -1.03 -1.19
N PHE A 39 2.05 -0.05 -1.57
CA PHE A 39 2.18 1.32 -1.09
C PHE A 39 0.85 2.01 -0.81
N ALA A 40 0.93 3.03 0.05
CA ALA A 40 -0.08 4.06 0.22
C ALA A 40 0.58 5.45 0.03
N ARG A 41 -0.07 6.34 -0.70
CA ARG A 41 0.43 7.69 -0.98
C ARG A 41 -0.65 8.71 -0.67
N LYS A 42 -0.26 9.86 -0.11
CA LYS A 42 -1.14 11.03 0.04
C LYS A 42 -0.64 12.18 -0.82
N LEU A 43 -1.55 12.84 -1.51
CA LEU A 43 -1.31 14.09 -2.26
C LEU A 43 -2.23 15.18 -1.73
N ASN A 44 -1.79 16.43 -1.76
CA ASN A 44 -2.67 17.57 -1.53
C ASN A 44 -3.47 17.92 -2.80
N SER A 45 -4.36 18.91 -2.68
CA SER A 45 -5.22 19.38 -3.78
C SER A 45 -4.49 19.93 -5.00
N SER A 46 -3.20 20.29 -4.84
CA SER A 46 -2.34 20.73 -5.94
C SER A 46 -1.56 19.56 -6.58
N GLY A 47 -1.83 18.32 -6.19
CA GLY A 47 -1.10 17.13 -6.65
C GLY A 47 0.30 16.99 -6.05
N THR A 48 0.65 17.76 -5.02
CA THR A 48 1.93 17.60 -4.33
C THR A 48 1.89 16.36 -3.45
N VAL A 49 2.85 15.46 -3.61
CA VAL A 49 2.99 14.29 -2.74
C VAL A 49 3.36 14.74 -1.33
N LEU A 50 2.47 14.50 -0.37
CA LEU A 50 2.71 14.74 1.04
C LEU A 50 3.49 13.58 1.67
N PHE A 51 3.15 12.35 1.30
CA PHE A 51 3.96 11.18 1.65
C PHE A 51 3.73 10.00 0.68
N THR A 52 4.71 9.10 0.63
CA THR A 52 4.54 7.72 0.14
C THR A 52 5.05 6.77 1.22
N LYS A 53 4.27 5.75 1.54
CA LYS A 53 4.61 4.68 2.48
C LYS A 53 4.60 3.37 1.72
N THR A 54 5.76 2.73 1.65
CA THR A 54 5.89 1.37 1.12
C THR A 54 5.87 0.37 2.27
N TYR A 55 5.33 -0.80 2.00
CA TYR A 55 5.27 -1.89 2.95
C TYR A 55 5.03 -3.22 2.24
N GLY A 56 5.25 -4.30 2.97
CA GLY A 56 5.10 -5.64 2.45
C GLY A 56 6.06 -6.58 3.15
N THR A 57 6.39 -7.64 2.44
CA THR A 57 7.20 -8.77 2.83
C THR A 57 8.18 -9.05 1.69
N PRO A 58 9.19 -9.92 1.91
CA PRO A 58 10.05 -10.37 0.81
C PRO A 58 9.33 -11.08 -0.34
N ALA A 59 8.05 -11.43 -0.18
CA ALA A 59 7.22 -12.04 -1.21
C ALA A 59 6.32 -10.99 -1.91
N TYR A 60 5.39 -11.44 -2.76
CA TYR A 60 4.42 -10.56 -3.40
C TYR A 60 3.49 -9.91 -2.37
N ASP A 61 3.27 -8.61 -2.53
CA ASP A 61 2.28 -7.84 -1.76
C ASP A 61 1.62 -6.81 -2.67
N ASP A 62 0.33 -6.58 -2.48
CA ASP A 62 -0.44 -5.62 -3.27
C ASP A 62 -1.40 -4.86 -2.37
N ALA A 63 -1.64 -3.58 -2.68
CA ALA A 63 -2.64 -2.75 -2.02
C ALA A 63 -3.72 -2.37 -3.02
N ARG A 64 -4.87 -3.05 -2.93
CA ARG A 64 -5.91 -3.04 -3.95
C ARG A 64 -7.05 -2.06 -3.72
N GLY A 65 -7.29 -1.70 -2.46
CA GLY A 65 -8.38 -0.80 -2.10
C GLY A 65 -7.95 0.15 -1.01
N ILE A 66 -8.45 1.38 -1.06
CA ILE A 66 -8.19 2.40 -0.04
C ILE A 66 -9.46 3.16 0.30
N ALA A 67 -9.70 3.39 1.59
CA ALA A 67 -10.82 4.18 2.07
C ALA A 67 -10.37 5.10 3.20
N THR A 68 -10.88 6.32 3.18
CA THR A 68 -10.66 7.33 4.21
C THR A 68 -11.94 7.51 5.02
N ILE A 69 -11.81 7.53 6.34
CA ILE A 69 -12.93 7.73 7.26
C ILE A 69 -12.73 9.06 7.97
N SER A 70 -13.65 9.99 7.72
CA SER A 70 -13.70 11.32 8.33
C SER A 70 -12.35 12.08 8.26
N GLY A 71 -11.56 11.82 7.22
CA GLY A 71 -10.24 12.41 6.95
C GLY A 71 -9.12 12.16 7.97
N SER A 72 -9.39 11.39 9.02
CA SER A 72 -8.41 11.11 10.09
C SER A 72 -7.87 9.68 10.04
N GLU A 73 -8.63 8.77 9.44
CA GLU A 73 -8.32 7.35 9.40
C GLU A 73 -8.26 6.87 7.95
N VAL A 74 -7.26 6.06 7.62
CA VAL A 74 -7.07 5.53 6.28
C VAL A 74 -6.96 4.01 6.38
N TYR A 75 -7.76 3.30 5.61
CA TYR A 75 -7.83 1.86 5.58
C TYR A 75 -7.40 1.38 4.21
N VAL A 76 -6.51 0.40 4.19
CA VAL A 76 -6.02 -0.22 2.96
C VAL A 76 -6.23 -1.71 3.02
N THR A 77 -6.84 -2.26 1.96
CA THR A 77 -7.03 -3.70 1.79
C THR A 77 -6.15 -4.23 0.67
N GLY A 78 -5.71 -5.47 0.78
CA GLY A 78 -4.88 -6.08 -0.24
C GLY A 78 -4.61 -7.55 -0.02
N GLU A 79 -3.61 -8.05 -0.72
CA GLU A 79 -3.17 -9.44 -0.69
C GLU A 79 -1.68 -9.53 -0.40
N THR A 80 -1.27 -10.59 0.31
CA THR A 80 0.13 -10.89 0.61
C THR A 80 0.42 -12.38 0.38
N GLN A 81 1.57 -12.71 -0.22
CA GLN A 81 2.13 -14.07 -0.24
C GLN A 81 3.10 -14.32 0.93
N GLY A 82 3.30 -13.32 1.80
CA GLY A 82 4.20 -13.40 2.93
C GLY A 82 3.47 -13.30 4.27
N SER A 83 4.27 -13.25 5.34
CA SER A 83 3.76 -13.13 6.71
C SER A 83 3.66 -11.65 7.13
N LEU A 84 2.73 -10.90 6.52
CA LEU A 84 2.65 -9.44 6.69
C LEU A 84 2.16 -8.98 8.07
N ALA A 85 1.13 -9.65 8.61
CA ALA A 85 0.59 -9.39 9.95
C ALA A 85 0.67 -10.65 10.83
N HIS A 86 0.40 -11.80 10.20
CA HIS A 86 0.46 -13.13 10.80
C HIS A 86 1.19 -14.07 9.85
N THR A 87 1.56 -15.25 10.34
CA THR A 87 2.15 -16.30 9.50
C THR A 87 1.24 -16.61 8.33
N ASN A 88 1.81 -16.58 7.12
CA ASN A 88 1.06 -16.90 5.90
C ASN A 88 0.47 -18.31 6.02
N ARG A 89 -0.85 -18.44 5.80
CA ARG A 89 -1.57 -19.71 6.00
C ARG A 89 -1.68 -20.55 4.74
N GLY A 90 -1.39 -19.98 3.58
CA GLY A 90 -1.63 -20.61 2.29
C GLY A 90 -0.40 -21.22 1.62
N GLY A 91 0.82 -20.92 2.08
CA GLY A 91 2.07 -21.34 1.43
C GLY A 91 2.56 -20.34 0.37
N PRO A 92 3.73 -20.59 -0.26
CA PRO A 92 4.47 -19.58 -1.04
C PRO A 92 3.72 -18.96 -2.24
N GLU A 93 2.75 -19.67 -2.80
CA GLU A 93 1.99 -19.20 -3.98
C GLU A 93 0.59 -18.70 -3.63
N ASN A 94 0.14 -18.92 -2.39
CA ASN A 94 -1.21 -18.59 -1.97
C ASN A 94 -1.23 -17.24 -1.24
N ARG A 95 -2.32 -16.51 -1.40
CA ARG A 95 -2.44 -15.13 -0.95
C ARG A 95 -3.37 -15.02 0.23
N ASP A 96 -2.88 -14.45 1.31
CA ASP A 96 -3.72 -14.03 2.42
C ASP A 96 -4.24 -12.61 2.16
N GLY A 97 -5.52 -12.37 2.45
CA GLY A 97 -6.07 -11.02 2.48
C GLY A 97 -5.63 -10.29 3.74
N TYR A 98 -5.35 -8.99 3.64
CA TYR A 98 -5.06 -8.16 4.80
C TYR A 98 -5.88 -6.87 4.82
N LEU A 99 -6.01 -6.30 6.02
CA LEU A 99 -6.49 -4.95 6.27
C LEU A 99 -5.44 -4.19 7.09
N ARG A 100 -5.10 -2.98 6.64
CA ARG A 100 -4.17 -2.09 7.33
C ARG A 100 -4.83 -0.75 7.62
N LYS A 101 -4.65 -0.26 8.84
CA LYS A 101 -5.04 1.11 9.22
C LYS A 101 -3.81 2.00 9.33
N PHE A 102 -3.89 3.16 8.72
CA PHE A 102 -2.97 4.27 8.88
C PHE A 102 -3.66 5.46 9.56
N SER A 103 -2.87 6.27 10.28
CA SER A 103 -3.24 7.63 10.61
C SER A 103 -3.27 8.49 9.35
N SER A 104 -3.96 9.64 9.41
CA SER A 104 -3.96 10.62 8.31
C SER A 104 -2.56 11.15 7.92
N SER A 105 -1.58 11.07 8.85
CA SER A 105 -0.16 11.38 8.63
C SER A 105 0.65 10.23 8.02
N GLY A 106 0.03 9.08 7.75
CA GLY A 106 0.68 7.92 7.15
C GLY A 106 1.44 7.03 8.13
N GLY A 107 1.21 7.18 9.44
CA GLY A 107 1.75 6.25 10.45
C GLY A 107 0.90 4.98 10.51
N THR A 108 1.52 3.80 10.42
CA THR A 108 0.80 2.53 10.60
C THR A 108 0.26 2.42 12.02
N VAL A 109 -1.06 2.20 12.16
CA VAL A 109 -1.71 1.97 13.45
C VAL A 109 -1.76 0.48 13.75
N TRP A 110 -2.23 -0.33 12.79
CA TRP A 110 -2.24 -1.79 12.88
C TRP A 110 -2.35 -2.44 11.49
N THR A 111 -2.01 -3.73 11.43
CA THR A 111 -2.28 -4.63 10.29
C THR A 111 -2.95 -5.89 10.82
N ARG A 112 -3.91 -6.43 10.09
CA ARG A 112 -4.64 -7.67 10.40
C ARG A 112 -4.81 -8.51 9.15
#